data_AF-A0A9E1I7R0-F1
#
_entry.id   AF-A0A9E1I7R0-F1
#
_cell.length_a   1.000
_cell.length_b   1.000
_cell.length_c   1.000
_cell.angle_alpha   90.00
_cell.angle_beta   90.00
_cell.angle_gamma   90.00
#
_symmetry.space_group_name_H-M   'P 1'
#
loop_
_entity.id
_entity.type
_entity.pdbx_description
1 polymer ?
#
loop_
_entity_poly.entity_id
_entity_poly.type
_entity_poly.pdbx_seq_one_letter_code
_entity_poly.pdbx_strand_id
1 'polypeptide(L)' 'MKKFRTTVSVIIMILAGIAGFFAGSAVTDGMGGAILFSMIAGIGCIVYTADNRD' A
#
# COMPACT_ATOMS: atom_id res chain seq x y z
N MET A 1 19.44 7.64 6.38
CA MET A 1 18.32 7.75 5.41
C MET A 1 17.39 6.52 5.33
N LYS A 2 17.68 5.35 5.93
CA LYS A 2 16.81 4.15 5.79
C LYS A 2 15.43 4.28 6.46
N LYS A 3 15.36 4.90 7.65
CA LYS A 3 14.10 5.10 8.39
C LYS A 3 13.06 5.94 7.61
N PHE A 4 13.50 6.94 6.85
CA PHE A 4 12.60 7.80 6.07
C PHE A 4 11.88 7.00 4.97
N ARG A 5 12.58 6.09 4.30
CA ARG A 5 11.99 5.21 3.28
C ARG A 5 10.99 4.23 3.88
N THR A 6 11.26 3.72 5.08
CA THR A 6 10.32 2.84 5.80
C THR A 6 9.07 3.60 6.22
N THR A 7 9.21 4.81 6.77
CA THR A 7 8.07 5.65 7.15
C THR A 7 7.20 5.99 5.94
N VAL A 8 7.81 6.38 4.82
CA VAL A 8 7.07 6.66 3.58
C VAL A 8 6.32 5.41 3.11
N SER A 9 6.97 4.24 3.07
CA SER A 9 6.36 2.96 2.69
C SER A 9 5.13 2.59 3.54
N VAL A 10 5.18 2.83 4.86
CA VAL A 10 4.04 2.58 5.75
C VAL A 10 2.90 3.56 5.46
N ILE A 11 3.20 4.84 5.20
CA ILE A 11 2.19 5.86 4.87
C ILE A 11 1.46 5.48 3.58
N ILE A 12 2.16 5.09 2.52
CA ILE A 12 1.51 4.66 1.26
C ILE A 12 0.65 3.40 1.45
N MET A 13 1.06 2.44 2.28
CA MET A 13 0.22 1.27 2.60
C MET A 13 -1.08 1.67 3.30
N ILE A 14 -1.02 2.59 4.28
CA ILE A 14 -2.22 3.07 4.99
C ILE A 14 -3.15 3.83 4.04
N LEU A 15 -2.61 4.72 3.21
CA LEU A 15 -3.39 5.47 2.23
C LEU A 15 -4.05 4.55 1.19
N ALA A 16 -3.31 3.55 0.70
CA ALA A 16 -3.84 2.57 -0.25
C ALA A 16 -4.94 1.70 0.39
N GLY A 17 -4.80 1.30 1.66
CA GLY A 17 -5.83 0.57 2.38
C GLY A 17 -7.12 1.38 2.56
N ILE A 18 -7.02 2.66 2.90
CA ILE A 18 -8.18 3.56 3.03
C ILE A 18 -8.86 3.78 1.67
N ALA A 19 -8.07 4.07 0.63
CA ALA A 19 -8.59 4.25 -0.72
C ALA A 19 -9.22 2.96 -1.26
N GLY A 20 -8.58 1.82 -1.02
CA GLY A 20 -9.08 0.49 -1.39
C GLY A 20 -10.34 0.11 -0.65
N PHE A 21 -10.50 0.52 0.61
CA PHE A 21 -11.73 0.31 1.36
C PHE A 21 -12.89 1.08 0.74
N PHE A 22 -12.66 2.36 0.40
CA PHE A 22 -13.70 3.20 -0.21
C PHE A 22 -14.07 2.72 -1.61
N ALA A 23 -13.07 2.40 -2.43
CA ALA A 23 -13.26 1.83 -3.77
C ALA A 23 -13.94 0.46 -3.71
N GLY A 24 -13.52 -0.42 -2.80
CA GLY A 24 -14.14 -1.72 -2.58
C GLY A 24 -15.59 -1.61 -2.09
N SER A 25 -15.89 -0.62 -1.26
CA SER A 25 -17.24 -0.40 -0.74
C SER A 25 -18.21 0.00 -1.86
N ALA A 26 -17.73 0.70 -2.89
CA ALA A 26 -18.51 1.04 -4.06
C ALA A 26 -18.89 -0.19 -4.92
N VAL A 27 -18.11 -1.27 -4.85
CA VAL A 27 -18.35 -2.56 -5.53
C VAL A 27 -18.85 -3.66 -4.58
N THR A 28 -19.44 -3.29 -3.45
CA THR A 28 -20.05 -4.16 -2.42
C THR A 28 -19.11 -4.92 -1.49
N ASP A 29 -17.79 -4.83 -1.67
CA ASP A 29 -16.79 -5.55 -0.87
C ASP A 29 -15.63 -4.63 -0.43
N GLY A 30 -15.92 -3.74 0.52
CA GLY A 30 -14.96 -2.77 1.07
C GLY A 30 -13.71 -3.42 1.66
N MET A 31 -13.89 -4.48 2.44
CA MET A 31 -12.75 -5.18 3.04
C MET A 31 -11.89 -5.90 2.00
N GLY A 32 -12.52 -6.48 0.96
CA GLY A 32 -11.81 -7.07 -0.17
C GLY A 32 -10.99 -6.05 -0.95
N GLY A 33 -11.57 -4.88 -1.24
CA GLY A 33 -10.85 -3.77 -1.91
C GLY A 33 -9.69 -3.24 -1.08
N ALA A 34 -9.84 -3.10 0.23
CA ALA A 34 -8.77 -2.66 1.13
C ALA A 34 -7.57 -3.63 1.13
N ILE A 35 -7.84 -4.94 1.15
CA ILE A 35 -6.81 -5.98 1.15
C ILE A 35 -6.07 -6.00 -0.20
N LEU A 36 -6.81 -5.96 -1.32
CA LEU A 36 -6.22 -5.96 -2.66
C LEU A 36 -5.31 -4.74 -2.88
N PHE A 37 -5.79 -3.53 -2.56
CA PHE A 37 -4.98 -2.31 -2.70
C PHE A 37 -3.79 -2.28 -1.75
N SER A 38 -3.95 -2.74 -0.50
CA SER A 38 -2.83 -2.84 0.45
C SER A 38 -1.76 -3.84 -0.02
N MET A 39 -2.17 -4.95 -0.64
CA MET A 39 -1.26 -5.95 -1.19
C MET A 39 -0.48 -5.41 -2.39
N ILE A 40 -1.16 -4.70 -3.31
CA ILE A 40 -0.51 -4.05 -4.46
C ILE A 40 0.51 -3.00 -3.99
N ALA A 41 0.12 -2.15 -3.04
CA ALA A 41 1.00 -1.13 -2.46
C ALA A 41 2.19 -1.77 -1.72
N GLY A 42 1.97 -2.87 -1.00
CA GLY A 42 3.02 -3.63 -0.31
C GLY A 42 4.04 -4.21 -1.29
N ILE A 43 3.60 -4.83 -2.38
CA ILE A 43 4.50 -5.35 -3.43
C ILE A 43 5.29 -4.19 -4.07
N GLY A 44 4.63 -3.07 -4.40
CA GLY A 44 5.30 -1.88 -4.93
C GLY A 44 6.38 -1.34 -3.98
N CYS A 45 6.11 -1.33 -2.67
CA CYS A 45 7.10 -0.96 -1.66
C CYS A 45 8.29 -1.92 -1.66
N ILE A 46 8.06 -3.23 -1.73
CA ILE A 46 9.14 -4.24 -1.77
C ILE A 46 10.02 -4.02 -3.02
N VAL A 47 9.41 -3.86 -4.20
CA VAL A 47 10.13 -3.58 -5.45
C VAL A 47 10.94 -2.29 -5.34
N TYR A 48 10.35 -1.20 -4.84
CA TYR A 48 11.05 0.06 -4.62
C TYR A 48 12.24 -0.08 -3.67
N THR A 49 12.11 -0.90 -2.62
CA THR A 49 13.23 -1.15 -1.71
C THR A 49 14.32 -2.03 -2.34
N ALA A 50 13.96 -2.95 -3.23
CA ALA A 50 14.88 -3.82 -3.94
C ALA A 50 15.65 -3.07 -5.04
N ASP A 51 14.97 -2.23 -5.81
CA ASP A 51 15.54 -1.44 -6.91
C ASP A 51 16.50 -0.37 -6.41
N ASN A 52 16.15 0.30 -5.32
CA ASN A 52 16.95 1.40 -4.77
C ASN A 52 17.73 0.93 -3.52
N ARG A 53 18.23 -0.32 -3.53
CA ARG A 53 18.96 -0.94 -2.42
C ARG A 53 20.42 -0.49 -2.31
N ASP A 54 20.96 0.10 -3.38
CA ASP A 54 22.27 0.76 -3.47
C ASP A 54 22.36 2.06 -2.66
#